data_AF-A0A1H4XCZ5-F1
#
_entry.id   AF-A0A1H4XCZ5-F1
#
_cell.length_a   1.000
_cell.length_b   1.000
_cell.length_c   1.000
_cell.angle_alpha   90.00
_cell.angle_beta   90.00
_cell.angle_gamma   90.00
#
_symmetry.space_group_name_H-M   'P 1'
#
loop_
_entity.id
_entity.type
_entity.pdbx_description
1 polymer ?
#
loop_
_entity_poly.entity_id
_entity_poly.type
_entity_poly.pdbx_seq_one_letter_code
_entity_poly.pdbx_strand_id
1 'polypeptide(L)'
;MPPAATSRPSLHPALQAPIDRYTHVVLRHAVLDLLEADSRRRFPSVLHAGVPGRCTTHPVEPGPAGARLDAEVDAGLDAGLRADVVLALLRRASVLTTRPVVWLTRPGELTPHDTDLRWVGPTAWAASALGLPVGLVVVTRRGWFDPVSDVRREWRRLRRH
;
A
#
# COMPACT_ATOMS: atom_id res chain seq x y z
N MET A 1 35.73 -22.48 8.37
CA MET A 1 34.82 -21.65 9.20
C MET A 1 34.29 -20.54 8.30
N PRO A 2 33.04 -20.60 7.82
CA PRO A 2 32.50 -19.53 6.96
C PRO A 2 32.15 -18.29 7.80
N PRO A 3 32.30 -17.07 7.25
CA PRO A 3 31.97 -15.84 7.96
C PRO A 3 30.46 -15.70 8.16
N ALA A 4 30.08 -15.15 9.30
CA ALA A 4 28.70 -14.84 9.65
C ALA A 4 28.09 -13.90 8.60
N ALA A 5 26.99 -14.34 7.97
CA ALA A 5 26.24 -13.53 7.04
C ALA A 5 25.69 -12.29 7.77
N THR A 6 26.28 -11.13 7.48
CA THR A 6 25.72 -9.83 7.84
C THR A 6 24.33 -9.75 7.21
N SER A 7 23.28 -9.81 8.03
CA SER A 7 21.90 -9.61 7.57
C SER A 7 21.84 -8.26 6.88
N ARG A 8 21.65 -8.26 5.55
CA ARG A 8 21.31 -7.04 4.82
C ARG A 8 20.04 -6.47 5.46
N PRO A 9 20.00 -5.19 5.86
CA PRO A 9 18.76 -4.60 6.31
C PRO A 9 17.72 -4.78 5.20
N SER A 10 16.56 -5.33 5.55
CA SER A 10 15.45 -5.51 4.63
C SER A 10 15.17 -4.16 3.96
N LEU A 11 15.40 -4.07 2.64
CA LEU A 11 15.29 -2.82 1.88
C LEU A 11 13.85 -2.28 1.85
N HIS A 12 12.89 -3.07 2.33
CA HIS A 12 11.48 -2.73 2.44
C HIS A 12 10.97 -3.06 3.84
N PRO A 13 10.37 -2.10 4.58
CA PRO A 13 9.74 -2.37 5.87
C PRO A 13 8.45 -3.16 5.66
N ALA A 14 8.58 -4.47 5.47
CA ALA A 14 7.45 -5.38 5.33
C ALA A 14 6.87 -5.74 6.71
N LEU A 15 5.55 -5.86 6.78
CA LEU A 15 4.82 -6.35 7.95
C LEU A 15 5.35 -7.71 8.37
N GLN A 16 5.57 -7.87 9.67
CA GLN A 16 5.98 -9.13 10.28
C GLN A 16 4.83 -9.67 11.12
N ALA A 17 4.63 -11.00 11.07
CA ALA A 17 3.74 -11.68 11.98
C ALA A 17 4.48 -12.01 13.30
N PRO A 18 3.83 -11.85 14.47
CA PRO A 18 2.48 -11.32 14.66
C PRO A 18 2.42 -9.81 14.45
N ILE A 19 1.36 -9.33 13.80
CA ILE A 19 1.14 -7.88 13.66
C ILE A 19 0.67 -7.27 14.98
N ASP A 20 1.11 -6.06 15.27
CA ASP A 20 0.68 -5.36 16.48
C ASP A 20 -0.77 -4.89 16.40
N ARG A 21 -1.38 -4.67 17.58
CA ARG A 21 -2.80 -4.31 17.70
C ARG A 21 -3.16 -3.04 16.94
N TYR A 22 -2.29 -2.03 16.94
CA TYR A 22 -2.58 -0.77 16.24
C TYR A 22 -2.65 -1.00 14.73
N THR A 23 -1.64 -1.67 14.16
CA THR A 23 -1.63 -2.01 12.73
C THR A 23 -2.85 -2.84 12.34
N HIS A 24 -3.21 -3.84 13.14
CA HIS A 24 -4.42 -4.63 12.92
C HIS A 24 -5.70 -3.78 12.89
N VAL A 25 -5.87 -2.86 13.85
CA VAL A 25 -7.04 -1.98 13.94
C VAL A 25 -7.08 -1.03 12.73
N VAL A 26 -5.98 -0.36 12.41
CA VAL A 26 -5.88 0.57 11.27
C VAL A 26 -6.25 -0.13 9.96
N LEU A 27 -5.65 -1.29 9.67
CA LEU A 27 -5.92 -2.01 8.42
C LEU A 27 -7.34 -2.60 8.37
N ARG A 28 -7.90 -3.01 9.51
CA ARG A 28 -9.31 -3.40 9.60
C ARG A 28 -10.24 -2.24 9.27
N HIS A 29 -9.95 -1.04 9.76
CA HIS A 29 -10.73 0.16 9.46
C HIS A 29 -10.60 0.57 7.99
N ALA A 30 -9.41 0.43 7.38
CA ALA A 30 -9.25 0.69 5.95
C ALA A 30 -10.15 -0.22 5.07
N VAL A 31 -10.31 -1.50 5.44
CA VAL A 31 -11.23 -2.42 4.75
C VAL A 31 -12.69 -2.00 4.97
N LEU A 32 -13.06 -1.59 6.18
CA LEU A 32 -14.42 -1.11 6.48
C LEU A 32 -14.76 0.15 5.68
N ASP A 33 -13.87 1.14 5.67
CA ASP A 33 -14.05 2.37 4.90
C ASP A 33 -14.19 2.05 3.40
N LEU A 34 -13.43 1.10 2.87
CA LEU A 34 -13.56 0.67 1.48
C LEU A 34 -14.91 -0.02 1.18
N LEU A 35 -15.41 -0.83 2.12
CA LEU A 35 -16.72 -1.49 1.99
C LEU A 35 -17.87 -0.48 2.00
N GLU A 36 -17.74 0.61 2.77
CA GLU A 36 -18.75 1.66 2.88
C GLU A 36 -18.69 2.68 1.73
N ALA A 37 -17.48 3.06 1.30
CA ALA A 37 -17.29 4.13 0.33
C ALA A 37 -17.66 3.74 -1.10
N ASP A 38 -17.52 2.46 -1.48
CA ASP A 38 -17.80 2.04 -2.84
C ASP A 38 -18.65 0.77 -2.87
N SER A 39 -19.85 0.88 -3.46
CA SER A 39 -20.78 -0.24 -3.66
C SER A 39 -20.60 -0.93 -5.03
N ARG A 40 -19.84 -0.33 -5.95
CA ARG A 40 -19.72 -0.83 -7.33
C ARG A 40 -18.73 -1.97 -7.41
N ARG A 41 -18.95 -2.93 -8.32
CA ARG A 41 -18.01 -4.05 -8.52
C ARG A 41 -16.61 -3.60 -8.96
N ARG A 42 -16.51 -2.48 -9.68
CA ARG A 42 -15.26 -1.86 -10.11
C ARG A 42 -15.20 -0.43 -9.58
N PHE A 43 -14.05 -0.07 -9.04
CA PHE A 43 -13.74 1.25 -8.50
C PHE A 43 -12.26 1.56 -8.77
N PRO A 44 -11.87 2.84 -8.86
CA PRO A 44 -10.48 3.19 -9.11
C PRO A 44 -9.58 2.73 -7.97
N SER A 45 -8.36 2.33 -8.29
CA SER A 45 -7.34 2.09 -7.27
C SER A 45 -6.93 3.43 -6.66
N VAL A 46 -6.69 3.47 -5.35
CA VAL A 46 -6.33 4.70 -4.63
C VAL A 46 -5.24 4.39 -3.63
N LEU A 47 -4.16 5.15 -3.67
CA LEU A 47 -3.10 5.10 -2.67
C LEU A 47 -3.44 6.06 -1.52
N HIS A 48 -3.23 5.61 -0.29
CA HIS A 48 -3.55 6.35 0.92
C HIS A 48 -2.33 6.38 1.84
N ALA A 49 -2.17 7.46 2.59
CA ALA A 49 -1.19 7.57 3.67
C ALA A 49 -1.82 8.25 4.89
N GLY A 50 -1.66 7.66 6.08
CA GLY A 50 -2.18 8.18 7.34
C GLY A 50 -2.88 7.11 8.15
N VAL A 51 -4.08 7.42 8.63
CA VAL A 51 -5.01 6.44 9.24
C VAL A 51 -6.41 6.62 8.64
N PRO A 52 -7.27 5.58 8.63
CA PRO A 52 -8.68 5.70 8.23
C PRO A 52 -9.37 6.93 8.84
N GLY A 53 -10.13 7.66 8.02
CA GLY A 53 -10.75 8.94 8.37
C GLY A 53 -9.81 10.16 8.49
N ARG A 54 -8.48 9.96 8.56
CA ARG A 54 -7.46 11.04 8.62
C ARG A 54 -6.26 10.66 7.76
N CYS A 55 -6.45 10.65 6.45
CA CYS A 55 -5.42 10.30 5.49
C CYS A 55 -5.41 11.24 4.30
N THR A 56 -4.27 11.28 3.61
CA THR A 56 -4.17 11.86 2.28
C THR A 56 -4.22 10.76 1.25
N THR A 57 -4.80 11.05 0.09
CA THR A 57 -5.05 10.05 -0.95
C THR A 57 -4.55 10.53 -2.31
N HIS A 58 -4.21 9.57 -3.17
CA HIS A 58 -3.87 9.79 -4.57
C HIS A 58 -4.52 8.71 -5.43
N PRO A 59 -5.40 9.07 -6.38
CA PRO A 59 -5.94 8.13 -7.35
C PRO A 59 -4.80 7.48 -8.14
N VAL A 60 -4.83 6.15 -8.29
CA VAL A 60 -3.90 5.41 -9.14
C VAL A 60 -4.60 5.13 -10.45
N GLU A 61 -4.19 5.84 -11.51
CA GLU A 61 -4.74 5.61 -12.84
C GLU A 61 -4.36 4.20 -13.33
N PRO A 62 -5.33 3.40 -13.81
CA PRO A 62 -5.01 2.21 -14.57
C PRO A 62 -4.30 2.68 -15.84
N GLY A 63 -3.09 2.17 -16.10
CA GLY A 63 -2.41 2.42 -17.37
C GLY A 63 -3.32 2.07 -18.56
N PRO A 64 -3.10 2.66 -19.74
CA PRO A 64 -4.00 2.52 -20.88
C PRO A 64 -4.31 1.05 -21.15
N ALA A 65 -5.58 0.68 -20.97
CA ALA A 65 -6.06 -0.68 -21.22
C ALA A 65 -5.85 -1.02 -22.69
N GLY A 66 -4.91 -1.92 -22.99
CA GLY A 66 -4.62 -2.37 -24.34
C GLY A 66 -3.48 -1.64 -25.06
N ALA A 67 -2.60 -0.92 -24.35
CA ALA A 67 -1.34 -0.50 -24.94
C ALA A 67 -0.53 -1.74 -25.36
N ARG A 68 -0.36 -1.92 -26.68
CA ARG A 68 0.52 -2.92 -27.27
C ARG A 68 1.92 -2.77 -26.66
N LEU A 69 2.59 -3.90 -26.50
CA LEU A 69 3.91 -4.07 -25.86
C LEU A 69 5.00 -3.14 -26.43
N ASP A 70 4.75 -2.53 -27.60
CA ASP A 70 5.71 -1.70 -28.35
C ASP A 70 5.54 -0.18 -28.09
N ALA A 71 4.59 0.24 -27.25
CA ALA A 71 4.46 1.62 -26.78
C ALA A 71 5.24 1.82 -25.45
N GLU A 72 6.55 1.59 -25.50
CA GLU A 72 7.50 1.69 -24.38
C GLU A 72 7.81 3.12 -23.92
N VAL A 73 6.99 4.12 -24.25
CA VAL A 73 7.14 5.48 -23.74
C VAL A 73 5.94 5.83 -22.85
N ASP A 74 6.11 5.54 -21.56
CA ASP A 74 5.83 6.50 -20.50
C ASP A 74 4.39 7.03 -20.35
N ALA A 75 3.37 6.22 -20.65
CA ALA A 75 1.97 6.60 -20.44
C ALA A 75 1.49 6.48 -18.97
N GLY A 76 2.39 6.27 -18.01
CA GLY A 76 2.07 6.24 -16.59
C GLY A 76 3.28 6.65 -15.78
N LEU A 77 3.06 7.17 -14.56
CA LEU A 77 4.12 7.66 -13.66
C LEU A 77 5.35 6.75 -13.72
N ASP A 78 6.55 7.26 -13.92
CA ASP A 78 7.76 6.45 -13.78
C ASP A 78 8.00 6.09 -12.30
N ALA A 79 9.08 5.37 -12.00
CA ALA A 79 9.39 5.01 -10.62
C ALA A 79 9.70 6.25 -9.74
N GLY A 80 10.31 7.29 -10.31
CA GLY A 80 10.67 8.52 -9.61
C GLY A 80 9.44 9.33 -9.22
N LEU A 81 8.52 9.54 -10.16
CA LEU A 81 7.28 10.27 -9.92
C LEU A 81 6.37 9.53 -8.94
N ARG A 82 6.32 8.19 -8.97
CA ARG A 82 5.66 7.42 -7.90
C ARG A 82 6.29 7.70 -6.54
N ALA A 83 7.62 7.77 -6.47
CA ALA A 83 8.33 8.02 -5.22
C ALA A 83 8.02 9.42 -4.68
N ASP A 84 7.99 10.44 -5.56
CA ASP A 84 7.59 11.80 -5.22
C ASP A 84 6.14 11.88 -4.73
N VAL A 85 5.22 11.16 -5.38
CA VAL A 85 3.83 11.04 -4.92
C VAL A 85 3.77 10.45 -3.52
N VAL A 86 4.43 9.30 -3.27
CA VAL A 86 4.39 8.68 -1.94
C VAL A 86 5.06 9.58 -0.89
N LEU A 87 6.17 10.23 -1.24
CA LEU A 87 6.85 11.18 -0.36
C LEU A 87 5.93 12.35 0.03
N ALA A 88 5.22 12.92 -0.94
CA ALA A 88 4.28 14.01 -0.69
C ALA A 88 3.11 13.57 0.20
N LEU A 89 2.56 12.37 -0.04
CA LEU A 89 1.51 11.78 0.79
C LEU A 89 2.00 11.55 2.22
N LEU A 90 3.16 10.91 2.40
CA LEU A 90 3.73 10.63 3.71
C LEU A 90 4.04 11.91 4.49
N ARG A 91 4.62 12.94 3.85
CA ARG A 91 4.87 14.24 4.51
C ARG A 91 3.59 14.86 5.06
N ARG A 92 2.50 14.82 4.30
CA ARG A 92 1.20 15.32 4.76
C ARG A 92 0.61 14.43 5.85
N ALA A 93 0.70 13.11 5.70
CA ALA A 93 0.22 12.14 6.68
C ALA A 93 0.93 12.28 8.04
N SER A 94 2.23 12.60 8.05
CA SER A 94 3.02 12.84 9.26
C SER A 94 2.54 14.05 10.08
N VAL A 95 1.83 15.00 9.45
CA VAL A 95 1.18 16.11 10.18
C VAL A 95 -0.12 15.65 10.86
N LEU A 96 -0.77 14.61 10.31
CA LEU A 96 -2.07 14.11 10.79
C LEU A 96 -1.93 13.03 11.87
N THR A 97 -0.84 12.26 11.84
CA THR A 97 -0.59 11.14 12.76
C THR A 97 0.90 10.89 12.92
N THR A 98 1.31 10.47 14.13
CA THR A 98 2.70 10.11 14.45
C THR A 98 3.10 8.73 13.92
N ARG A 99 2.14 7.89 13.54
CA ARG A 99 2.37 6.53 13.03
C ARG A 99 1.51 6.27 11.78
N PRO A 100 1.83 6.89 10.64
CA PRO A 100 1.09 6.68 9.41
C PRO A 100 1.26 5.25 8.88
N VAL A 101 0.23 4.75 8.21
CA VAL A 101 0.26 3.53 7.40
C VAL A 101 0.06 3.94 5.93
N VAL A 102 0.70 3.23 5.01
CA VAL A 102 0.47 3.41 3.56
C VAL A 102 -0.29 2.21 3.04
N TRP A 103 -1.43 2.46 2.38
CA TRP A 103 -2.21 1.38 1.79
C TRP A 103 -2.76 1.73 0.41
N LEU A 104 -2.86 0.71 -0.45
CA LEU A 104 -3.46 0.80 -1.77
C LEU A 104 -4.81 0.09 -1.73
N THR A 105 -5.91 0.83 -1.88
CA THR A 105 -7.22 0.21 -2.10
C THR A 105 -7.38 -0.15 -3.57
N ARG A 106 -7.84 -1.36 -3.88
CA ARG A 106 -8.17 -1.75 -5.26
C ARG A 106 -9.28 -2.81 -5.33
N PRO A 107 -9.98 -2.93 -6.47
CA PRO A 107 -10.92 -4.02 -6.68
C PRO A 107 -10.19 -5.36 -6.87
N GLY A 108 -10.97 -6.44 -6.86
CA GLY A 108 -10.50 -7.78 -7.16
C GLY A 108 -10.12 -8.61 -5.94
N GLU A 109 -9.32 -9.64 -6.20
CA GLU A 109 -8.94 -10.68 -5.26
C GLU A 109 -7.76 -10.27 -4.36
N LEU A 110 -7.60 -10.97 -3.24
CA LEU A 110 -6.51 -10.78 -2.27
C LEU A 110 -5.22 -11.48 -2.74
N THR A 111 -4.81 -11.18 -3.97
CA THR A 111 -3.65 -11.76 -4.66
C THR A 111 -2.80 -10.64 -5.26
N PRO A 112 -1.46 -10.68 -5.16
CA PRO A 112 -0.59 -9.65 -5.72
C PRO A 112 -0.81 -9.41 -7.21
N HIS A 113 -0.89 -8.15 -7.62
CA HIS A 113 -0.89 -7.73 -9.03
C HIS A 113 0.35 -6.88 -9.34
N ASP A 114 0.80 -6.85 -10.59
CA ASP A 114 1.95 -6.03 -11.01
C ASP A 114 1.78 -4.55 -10.65
N THR A 115 0.56 -4.03 -10.72
CA THR A 115 0.24 -2.67 -10.30
C THR A 115 0.55 -2.43 -8.83
N ASP A 116 0.33 -3.42 -7.95
CA ASP A 116 0.66 -3.33 -6.53
C ASP A 116 2.19 -3.23 -6.35
N LEU A 117 2.92 -4.10 -7.06
CA LEU A 117 4.38 -4.21 -6.97
C LEU A 117 5.09 -2.93 -7.46
N ARG A 118 4.52 -2.23 -8.45
CA ARG A 118 5.03 -0.93 -8.94
C ARG A 118 5.10 0.16 -7.86
N TRP A 119 4.36 0.01 -6.75
CA TRP A 119 4.35 0.97 -5.64
C TRP A 119 5.25 0.57 -4.47
N VAL A 120 5.75 -0.68 -4.41
CA VAL A 120 6.58 -1.18 -3.29
C VAL A 120 7.90 -0.42 -3.20
N GLY A 121 8.65 -0.36 -4.31
CA GLY A 121 9.93 0.35 -4.38
C GLY A 121 9.80 1.85 -4.04
N PRO A 122 8.92 2.59 -4.73
CA PRO A 122 8.62 3.98 -4.42
C PRO A 122 8.23 4.25 -2.96
N THR A 123 7.39 3.38 -2.38
CA THR A 123 6.97 3.51 -0.98
C THR A 123 8.13 3.33 -0.01
N ALA A 124 8.96 2.31 -0.22
CA ALA A 124 10.10 2.07 0.64
C ALA A 124 11.16 3.17 0.54
N TRP A 125 11.41 3.69 -0.67
CA TRP A 125 12.29 4.83 -0.85
C TRP A 125 11.79 6.05 -0.08
N ALA A 126 10.51 6.41 -0.25
CA ALA A 126 9.92 7.57 0.41
C ALA A 126 9.88 7.42 1.94
N ALA A 127 9.57 6.22 2.44
CA ALA A 127 9.59 5.92 3.86
C ALA A 127 11.01 6.04 4.43
N SER A 128 12.02 5.49 3.76
CA SER A 128 13.43 5.61 4.13
C SER A 128 13.90 7.08 4.15
N ALA A 129 13.54 7.86 3.13
CA ALA A 129 13.87 9.28 3.04
C ALA A 129 13.29 10.13 4.19
N LEU A 130 12.20 9.67 4.81
CA LEU A 130 11.57 10.31 5.96
C LEU A 130 11.91 9.63 7.31
N GLY A 131 12.73 8.57 7.32
CA GLY A 131 13.02 7.79 8.53
C GLY A 131 11.80 7.08 9.11
N LEU A 132 10.79 6.76 8.29
CA LEU A 132 9.55 6.13 8.71
C LEU A 132 9.60 4.61 8.50
N PRO A 133 9.24 3.79 9.50
CA PRO A 133 9.21 2.33 9.37
C PRO A 133 7.88 1.85 8.75
N VAL A 134 7.58 2.30 7.52
CA VAL A 134 6.26 2.07 6.88
C VAL A 134 6.39 1.41 5.51
N GLY A 135 5.76 0.24 5.35
CA GLY A 135 5.60 -0.46 4.08
C GLY A 135 4.24 -0.23 3.43
N LEU A 136 4.09 -0.72 2.19
CA LEU A 136 2.83 -0.72 1.47
C LEU A 136 1.99 -1.93 1.87
N VAL A 137 0.70 -1.70 2.14
CA VAL A 137 -0.30 -2.78 2.30
C VAL A 137 -1.36 -2.65 1.20
N VAL A 138 -1.75 -3.76 0.59
CA VAL A 138 -2.86 -3.77 -0.38
C VAL A 138 -4.15 -4.12 0.33
N VAL A 139 -5.20 -3.34 0.09
CA VAL A 139 -6.52 -3.46 0.71
C VAL A 139 -7.56 -3.73 -0.37
N THR A 140 -8.31 -4.80 -0.20
CA THR A 140 -9.47 -5.15 -1.02
C THR A 140 -10.71 -5.29 -0.13
N ARG A 141 -11.88 -5.52 -0.72
CA ARG A 141 -13.10 -5.80 0.06
C ARG A 141 -13.06 -7.09 0.87
N ARG A 142 -12.16 -8.03 0.53
CA ARG A 142 -12.01 -9.29 1.26
C ARG A 142 -11.05 -9.16 2.44
N GLY A 143 -10.17 -8.17 2.43
CA GLY A 143 -9.21 -7.95 3.50
C GLY A 143 -7.98 -7.21 3.01
N TRP A 144 -6.84 -7.51 3.61
CA TRP A 144 -5.57 -6.85 3.27
C TRP A 144 -4.40 -7.84 3.25
N PHE A 145 -3.35 -7.50 2.51
CA PHE A 145 -2.09 -8.23 2.50
C PHE A 145 -0.89 -7.31 2.27
N ASP A 146 0.26 -7.68 2.81
CA ASP A 146 1.55 -7.09 2.47
C ASP A 146 2.11 -7.80 1.22
N PRO A 147 2.38 -7.09 0.10
CA PRO A 147 2.89 -7.70 -1.13
C PRO A 147 4.34 -8.19 -1.05
N VAL A 148 5.08 -7.84 0.01
CA VAL A 148 6.48 -8.23 0.22
C VAL A 148 6.58 -9.44 1.16
N SER A 149 5.88 -9.44 2.29
CA SER A 149 5.96 -10.53 3.28
C SER A 149 4.83 -11.56 3.20
N ASP A 150 3.81 -11.27 2.40
CA ASP A 150 2.58 -12.07 2.28
C ASP A 150 1.73 -12.17 3.57
N VAL A 151 2.11 -11.42 4.62
CA VAL A 151 1.30 -11.29 5.83
C VAL A 151 -0.04 -10.69 5.46
N ARG A 152 -1.12 -11.37 5.82
CA ARG A 152 -2.47 -11.04 5.34
C ARG A 152 -3.56 -11.31 6.36
N ARG A 153 -4.72 -10.69 6.13
CA ARG A 153 -5.96 -11.01 6.84
C ARG A 153 -7.13 -10.95 5.88
N GLU A 154 -7.97 -11.97 5.94
CA GLU A 154 -9.20 -12.08 5.15
C GLU A 154 -10.42 -12.20 6.05
N TRP A 155 -11.55 -11.65 5.60
CA TRP A 155 -12.85 -11.77 6.23
C TRP A 155 -13.90 -12.23 5.24
N ARG A 156 -14.66 -13.28 5.60
CA ARG A 156 -15.88 -13.68 4.87
C ARG A 156 -17.00 -12.64 5.01
N ARG A 157 -17.12 -12.05 6.20
CA ARG A 157 -18.07 -10.98 6.50
C ARG A 157 -17.48 -10.05 7.53
N LEU A 158 -17.30 -8.79 7.15
CA LEU A 158 -16.81 -7.74 8.03
C LEU A 158 -17.98 -6.78 8.35
N ARG A 159 -18.06 -6.33 9.60
CA ARG A 159 -19.08 -5.38 10.06
C ARG A 159 -18.44 -4.36 11.01
N ARG A 160 -18.96 -3.13 10.99
CA ARG A 160 -18.74 -2.13 12.04
C ARG A 160 -19.48 -2.62 13.29
N HIS A 161 -18.79 -2.67 14.43
CA HIS A 161 -19.37 -2.96 15.74
C HIS A 161 -19.23 -1.71 16.58
#